data_AF-A0A6G8J539-F1
#
_entry.id   AF-A0A6G8J539-F1
#
_cell.length_a   1.000
_cell.length_b   1.000
_cell.length_c   1.000
_cell.angle_alpha   90.00
_cell.angle_beta   90.00
_cell.angle_gamma   90.00
#
_symmetry.space_group_name_H-M   'P 1'
#
loop_
_entity.id
_entity.type
_entity.pdbx_description
1 polymer ?
#
loop_
_entity_poly.entity_id
_entity_poly.type
_entity_poly.pdbx_seq_one_letter_code
_entity_poly.pdbx_strand_id
1 'polypeptide(L)'
;MKNIISKVGRFALLQAVTLAGFFAITSTAMAEMPPLPKSMWEETADDATMVKDARRDPNKYCVDCHGRFSKFEHKGKHFQKETISPNTGKPLTCVSCHGNISENHRKGVKDVMRFNAFGKAKNKELERSVAEQNQVCFACHTPDKLRASFWAHDTHAMKMTCTNCHQLHPETEPMKATEPKQRVKLCVDCHSRIHARTTKNIEEAKDKK
;
A
#
# COMPACT_ATOMS: atom_id res chain seq x y z
N MET A 1 7.70 5.69 -73.12
CA MET A 1 8.08 6.85 -73.96
C MET A 1 7.51 8.11 -73.36
N LYS A 2 8.38 9.08 -73.02
CA LYS A 2 8.14 10.53 -72.97
C LYS A 2 7.19 11.02 -71.86
N ASN A 3 7.44 12.07 -71.06
CA ASN A 3 8.47 13.11 -70.99
C ASN A 3 8.18 13.84 -69.64
N ILE A 4 9.13 14.07 -68.72
CA ILE A 4 10.12 15.17 -68.70
C ILE A 4 9.52 16.51 -68.20
N ILE A 5 10.01 16.97 -67.02
CA ILE A 5 10.40 18.37 -66.66
C ILE A 5 9.22 19.38 -66.54
N SER A 6 9.13 20.37 -65.66
CA SER A 6 9.91 20.95 -64.54
C SER A 6 9.19 22.28 -64.18
N LYS A 7 9.74 22.97 -63.17
CA LYS A 7 9.65 24.41 -62.88
C LYS A 7 8.50 24.81 -61.96
N VAL A 8 8.78 24.98 -60.67
CA VAL A 8 9.51 26.10 -60.03
C VAL A 8 8.67 27.38 -60.05
N GLY A 9 8.36 27.85 -58.84
CA GLY A 9 8.32 29.28 -58.56
C GLY A 9 6.94 29.94 -58.60
N ARG A 10 6.06 29.63 -57.64
CA ARG A 10 4.90 30.49 -57.31
C ARG A 10 4.45 30.37 -55.85
N PHE A 11 5.35 30.42 -54.87
CA PHE A 11 4.94 30.63 -53.48
C PHE A 11 5.95 31.50 -52.73
N ALA A 12 6.16 32.70 -53.26
CA ALA A 12 6.82 33.77 -52.54
C ALA A 12 6.06 35.06 -52.84
N LEU A 13 4.93 35.27 -52.15
CA LEU A 13 4.37 36.59 -51.83
C LEU A 13 3.04 36.37 -51.09
N LEU A 14 3.09 36.46 -49.77
CA LEU A 14 2.01 36.99 -48.93
C LEU A 14 2.57 37.10 -47.52
N GLN A 15 3.37 38.15 -47.34
CA GLN A 15 3.74 38.65 -46.03
C GLN A 15 2.53 39.30 -45.36
N ALA A 16 2.28 38.87 -44.13
CA ALA A 16 2.06 39.70 -42.95
C ALA A 16 1.06 40.87 -43.07
N VAL A 17 -0.18 40.66 -42.59
CA VAL A 17 -0.94 41.72 -41.91
C VAL A 17 -1.82 41.09 -40.81
N THR A 18 -1.51 41.47 -39.57
CA THR A 18 -2.39 41.60 -38.39
C THR A 18 -2.99 40.35 -37.75
N LEU A 19 -2.24 39.82 -36.76
CA LEU A 19 -2.78 39.30 -35.52
C LEU A 19 -3.60 40.40 -34.80
N ALA A 20 -4.92 40.34 -34.86
CA ALA A 20 -5.77 41.02 -33.89
C ALA A 20 -7.12 40.32 -33.85
N GLY A 21 -7.47 39.77 -32.68
CA GLY A 21 -8.85 39.42 -32.37
C GLY A 21 -9.17 37.93 -32.27
N PHE A 22 -8.46 37.18 -31.43
CA PHE A 22 -9.02 36.01 -30.73
C PHE A 22 -8.24 35.80 -29.42
N PHE A 23 -8.28 36.79 -28.52
CA PHE A 23 -7.81 36.66 -27.13
C PHE A 23 -8.99 36.87 -26.18
N ALA A 24 -9.87 35.89 -26.14
CA ALA A 24 -10.86 35.62 -25.11
C ALA A 24 -11.44 34.26 -25.53
N ILE A 25 -11.08 33.12 -24.97
CA ILE A 25 -11.27 32.72 -23.57
C ILE A 25 -10.23 31.64 -23.25
N THR A 26 -9.24 31.92 -22.41
CA THR A 26 -8.47 30.87 -21.73
C THR A 26 -8.23 31.29 -20.28
N SER A 27 -9.32 31.43 -19.53
CA SER A 27 -9.23 31.40 -18.07
C SER A 27 -9.13 29.93 -17.65
N THR A 28 -7.95 29.33 -17.81
CA THR A 28 -7.57 28.20 -16.97
C THR A 28 -7.25 28.80 -15.61
N ALA A 29 -8.28 29.08 -14.83
CA ALA A 29 -8.13 29.08 -13.39
C ALA A 29 -7.66 27.67 -13.04
N MET A 30 -6.35 27.49 -12.94
CA MET A 30 -5.77 26.37 -12.22
C MET A 30 -6.35 26.52 -10.82
N ALA A 31 -7.36 25.72 -10.49
CA ALA A 31 -7.74 25.57 -9.10
C ALA A 31 -6.48 25.11 -8.40
N GLU A 32 -5.85 26.01 -7.64
CA GLU A 32 -4.78 25.65 -6.72
C GLU A 32 -5.36 24.55 -5.85
N MET A 33 -4.90 23.32 -6.08
CA MET A 33 -5.22 22.24 -5.17
C MET A 33 -4.74 22.70 -3.79
N PRO A 34 -5.56 22.57 -2.73
CA PRO A 34 -5.09 22.85 -1.39
C PRO A 34 -3.80 22.07 -1.18
N PRO A 35 -2.75 22.68 -0.58
CA PRO A 35 -1.50 22.00 -0.36
C PRO A 35 -1.79 20.68 0.35
N LEU A 36 -1.22 19.58 -0.17
CA LEU A 36 -1.27 18.27 0.49
C LEU A 36 -0.93 18.50 1.97
N PRO A 37 -1.73 17.97 2.92
CA PRO A 37 -1.41 18.11 4.33
C PRO A 37 0.01 17.61 4.52
N LYS A 38 0.86 18.48 5.08
CA LYS A 38 2.26 18.18 5.30
C LYS A 38 2.36 16.84 5.99
N SER A 39 3.30 16.05 5.51
CA SER A 39 3.50 14.75 6.07
C SER A 39 4.03 14.91 7.49
N MET A 40 3.41 14.22 8.43
CA MET A 40 3.86 14.21 9.83
C MET A 40 5.21 13.49 10.03
N TRP A 41 5.91 13.12 8.95
CA TRP A 41 7.31 12.67 8.99
C TRP A 41 8.33 13.81 8.78
N GLU A 42 7.88 15.03 8.46
CA GLU A 42 8.73 16.23 8.40
C GLU A 42 8.77 17.00 9.73
N GLU A 43 7.83 16.76 10.64
CA GLU A 43 7.84 17.36 11.97
C GLU A 43 8.72 16.51 12.90
N THR A 44 10.03 16.76 12.86
CA THR A 44 10.98 16.11 13.77
C THR A 44 10.77 16.67 15.18
N ALA A 45 9.99 15.97 16.01
CA ALA A 45 10.11 16.11 17.45
C ALA A 45 11.56 15.79 17.82
N ASP A 46 12.23 16.69 18.53
CA ASP A 46 13.63 16.47 18.91
C ASP A 46 13.72 15.22 19.81
N ASP A 47 14.76 14.41 19.61
CA ASP A 47 14.94 13.15 20.33
C ASP A 47 14.96 13.38 21.87
N ALA A 48 15.29 14.59 22.36
CA ALA A 48 15.28 14.92 23.79
C ALA A 48 13.89 15.21 24.36
N THR A 49 12.94 15.73 23.58
CA THR A 49 11.52 15.84 23.97
C THR A 49 10.78 14.51 23.85
N MET A 50 11.22 13.60 22.99
CA MET A 50 10.68 12.22 22.95
C MET A 50 11.12 11.39 24.16
N VAL A 51 12.37 11.54 24.62
CA VAL A 51 12.91 10.81 25.78
C VAL A 51 12.27 11.26 27.12
N LYS A 52 11.81 12.50 27.22
CA LYS A 52 11.27 13.07 28.48
C LYS A 52 9.79 12.81 28.73
N ASP A 53 9.02 12.36 27.75
CA ASP A 53 7.60 12.03 27.93
C ASP A 53 7.36 10.54 27.64
N ALA A 54 7.29 9.72 28.69
CA ALA A 54 6.93 8.31 28.58
C ALA A 54 5.55 8.08 27.92
N ARG A 55 4.71 9.12 27.76
CA ARG A 55 3.46 9.05 27.00
C ARG A 55 3.67 9.08 25.47
N ARG A 56 4.89 9.32 25.00
CA ARG A 56 5.23 9.39 23.56
C ARG A 56 6.02 8.19 23.05
N ASP A 57 6.34 7.20 23.88
CA ASP A 57 6.81 5.91 23.37
C ASP A 57 5.66 5.24 22.60
N PRO A 58 5.77 5.08 21.26
CA PRO A 58 4.71 4.53 20.45
C PRO A 58 4.27 3.14 20.87
N ASN A 59 5.17 2.35 21.45
CA ASN A 59 4.82 1.02 21.92
C ASN A 59 4.03 1.11 23.22
N LYS A 60 4.44 1.97 24.15
CA LYS A 60 3.81 2.10 25.46
C LYS A 60 2.36 2.61 25.39
N TYR A 61 2.11 3.73 24.71
CA TYR A 61 0.74 4.27 24.69
C TYR A 61 -0.23 3.38 23.90
N CYS A 62 0.25 2.65 22.88
CA CYS A 62 -0.58 1.70 22.13
C CYS A 62 -0.99 0.52 23.03
N VAL A 63 -0.06 -0.08 23.77
CA VAL A 63 -0.36 -1.25 24.61
C VAL A 63 -1.10 -0.91 25.91
N ASP A 64 -1.02 0.33 26.39
CA ASP A 64 -1.79 0.76 27.57
C ASP A 64 -3.31 0.55 27.37
N CYS A 65 -3.79 0.68 26.12
CA CYS A 65 -5.15 0.30 25.74
C CYS A 65 -5.19 -1.11 25.12
N HIS A 66 -4.46 -1.37 24.03
CA HIS A 66 -4.61 -2.62 23.27
C HIS A 66 -4.11 -3.88 24.02
N GLY A 67 -3.16 -3.74 24.94
CA GLY A 67 -2.63 -4.83 25.76
C GLY A 67 -3.61 -5.33 26.82
N ARG A 68 -4.60 -4.52 27.22
CA ARG A 68 -5.66 -4.91 28.17
C ARG A 68 -6.83 -5.62 27.49
N PHE A 69 -7.08 -5.30 26.22
CA PHE A 69 -8.28 -5.73 25.49
C PHE A 69 -8.01 -6.82 24.45
N SER A 70 -6.76 -7.21 24.24
CA SER A 70 -6.42 -8.19 23.22
C SER A 70 -5.48 -9.26 23.73
N LYS A 71 -5.76 -10.51 23.33
CA LYS A 71 -4.86 -11.65 23.49
C LYS A 71 -3.70 -11.62 22.46
N PHE A 72 -3.43 -10.47 21.83
CA PHE A 72 -2.40 -10.41 20.79
C PHE A 72 -1.03 -10.57 21.44
N GLU A 73 -0.31 -11.59 20.99
CA GLU A 73 1.09 -11.75 21.30
C GLU A 73 1.90 -10.79 20.42
N HIS A 74 2.85 -10.07 20.98
CA HIS A 74 3.83 -9.26 20.23
C HIS A 74 5.19 -9.95 20.33
N LYS A 75 5.23 -11.22 19.92
CA LYS A 75 6.39 -12.12 20.09
C LYS A 75 7.07 -12.49 18.77
N GLY A 76 6.42 -12.21 17.65
CA GLY A 76 6.97 -12.51 16.32
C GLY A 76 8.26 -11.72 16.03
N LYS A 77 8.93 -12.08 14.93
CA LYS A 77 10.29 -11.60 14.61
C LYS A 77 10.42 -10.07 14.60
N HIS A 78 9.38 -9.34 14.19
CA HIS A 78 9.38 -7.87 14.13
C HIS A 78 9.36 -7.18 15.50
N PHE A 79 9.06 -7.91 16.58
CA PHE A 79 9.04 -7.39 17.95
C PHE A 79 10.30 -7.73 18.75
N GLN A 80 11.25 -8.46 18.14
CA GLN A 80 12.51 -8.83 18.78
C GLN A 80 13.48 -7.64 18.74
N LYS A 81 14.24 -7.43 19.81
CA LYS A 81 15.09 -6.23 20.00
C LYS A 81 16.15 -6.06 18.90
N GLU A 82 16.63 -7.16 18.36
CA GLU A 82 17.62 -7.20 17.29
C GLU A 82 17.03 -6.89 15.90
N THR A 83 15.70 -6.88 15.76
CA THR A 83 15.04 -6.50 14.51
C THR A 83 14.88 -4.99 14.46
N ILE A 84 15.74 -4.35 13.68
CA ILE A 84 15.73 -2.90 13.46
C ILE A 84 15.15 -2.56 12.07
N SER A 85 14.60 -1.35 11.95
CA SER A 85 14.20 -0.82 10.66
C SER A 85 15.44 -0.57 9.79
N PRO A 86 15.49 -1.08 8.54
CA PRO A 86 16.60 -0.79 7.64
C PRO A 86 16.65 0.70 7.23
N ASN A 87 15.53 1.42 7.36
CA ASN A 87 15.42 2.82 6.94
C ASN A 87 15.92 3.80 8.02
N THR A 88 15.82 3.43 9.30
CA THR A 88 16.14 4.33 10.42
C THR A 88 17.22 3.80 11.35
N GLY A 89 17.56 2.50 11.27
CA GLY A 89 18.47 1.82 12.20
C GLY A 89 17.93 1.69 13.62
N LYS A 90 16.70 2.16 13.90
CA LYS A 90 16.06 2.11 15.22
C LYS A 90 15.19 0.84 15.34
N PRO A 91 14.92 0.33 16.55
CA PRO A 91 13.97 -0.75 16.78
C PRO A 91 12.59 -0.43 16.21
N LEU A 92 11.89 -1.46 15.74
CA LEU A 92 10.53 -1.29 15.22
C LEU A 92 9.54 -0.93 16.34
N THR A 93 8.54 -0.14 15.96
CA THR A 93 7.45 0.30 16.83
C THR A 93 6.09 0.00 16.22
N CYS A 94 5.01 0.09 16.99
CA CYS A 94 3.64 -0.08 16.49
C CYS A 94 3.37 0.80 15.27
N VAL A 95 3.78 2.07 15.32
CA VAL A 95 3.56 3.05 14.24
C VAL A 95 4.40 2.76 12.99
N SER A 96 5.45 1.94 13.09
CA SER A 96 6.28 1.55 11.93
C SER A 96 5.46 0.77 10.89
N CYS A 97 4.42 0.05 11.34
CA CYS A 97 3.51 -0.70 10.46
C CYS A 97 2.09 -0.14 10.49
N HIS A 98 1.62 0.29 11.66
CA HIS A 98 0.24 0.75 11.84
C HIS A 98 0.05 2.24 11.56
N GLY A 99 1.12 3.04 11.49
CA GLY A 99 1.00 4.49 11.42
C GLY A 99 0.44 5.11 12.71
N ASN A 100 0.28 6.43 12.69
CA ASN A 100 -0.18 7.19 13.84
C ASN A 100 -1.70 7.12 14.01
N ILE A 101 -2.15 7.19 15.26
CA ILE A 101 -3.58 7.29 15.60
C ILE A 101 -4.07 8.73 15.41
N SER A 102 -5.34 8.89 15.08
CA SER A 102 -6.03 10.17 15.09
C SER A 102 -6.75 10.39 16.43
N GLU A 103 -7.20 11.62 16.71
CA GLU A 103 -8.08 11.89 17.86
C GLU A 103 -9.37 11.05 17.84
N ASN A 104 -9.86 10.73 16.63
CA ASN A 104 -11.06 9.93 16.43
C ASN A 104 -10.79 8.42 16.39
N HIS A 105 -9.59 7.96 16.74
CA HIS A 105 -9.20 6.54 16.68
C HIS A 105 -10.21 5.60 17.33
N ARG A 106 -10.71 5.99 18.51
CA ARG A 106 -11.69 5.22 19.29
C ARG A 106 -13.07 5.13 18.64
N LYS A 107 -13.38 6.01 17.69
CA LYS A 107 -14.61 5.96 16.88
C LYS A 107 -14.49 5.01 15.70
N GLY A 108 -13.33 4.36 15.52
CA GLY A 108 -13.10 3.39 14.46
C GLY A 108 -12.97 4.03 13.09
N VAL A 109 -12.12 5.06 12.95
CA VAL A 109 -11.86 5.71 11.65
C VAL A 109 -10.72 5.02 10.87
N LYS A 110 -10.50 5.37 9.59
CA LYS A 110 -9.38 4.88 8.76
C LYS A 110 -8.06 5.62 9.06
N ASP A 111 -7.64 5.68 10.32
CA ASP A 111 -6.38 6.33 10.70
C ASP A 111 -5.19 5.37 10.63
N VAL A 112 -5.17 4.33 11.47
CA VAL A 112 -4.09 3.34 11.49
C VAL A 112 -4.29 2.30 10.39
N MET A 113 -3.20 1.75 9.87
CA MET A 113 -3.21 0.56 9.01
C MET A 113 -3.81 -0.62 9.76
N ARG A 114 -4.75 -1.33 9.13
CA ARG A 114 -5.37 -2.54 9.67
C ARG A 114 -5.13 -3.67 8.70
N PHE A 115 -4.09 -4.45 8.94
CA PHE A 115 -3.78 -5.60 8.10
C PHE A 115 -4.81 -6.69 8.28
N ASN A 116 -5.29 -7.23 7.17
CA ASN A 116 -6.20 -8.35 7.15
C ASN A 116 -6.09 -9.08 5.81
N ALA A 117 -6.41 -10.36 5.81
CA ALA A 117 -6.58 -11.11 4.57
C ALA A 117 -7.63 -10.39 3.69
N PHE A 118 -7.34 -10.22 2.41
CA PHE A 118 -8.23 -9.47 1.51
C PHE A 118 -9.68 -9.98 1.55
N GLY A 119 -10.63 -9.06 1.75
CA GLY A 119 -12.06 -9.32 1.89
C GLY A 119 -12.45 -9.97 3.22
N LYS A 120 -11.57 -9.92 4.23
CA LYS A 120 -11.80 -10.50 5.57
C LYS A 120 -11.71 -9.47 6.69
N ALA A 121 -11.72 -8.17 6.37
CA ALA A 121 -11.84 -7.15 7.40
C ALA A 121 -13.14 -7.33 8.19
N LYS A 122 -13.06 -7.18 9.52
CA LYS A 122 -14.26 -7.21 10.39
C LYS A 122 -15.21 -6.07 10.06
N ASN A 123 -14.65 -4.90 9.76
CA ASN A 123 -15.37 -3.74 9.26
C ASN A 123 -14.86 -3.47 7.84
N LYS A 124 -15.75 -3.56 6.85
CA LYS A 124 -15.44 -3.33 5.43
C LYS A 124 -15.18 -1.85 5.12
N GLU A 125 -15.90 -0.95 5.77
CA GLU A 125 -15.67 0.49 5.66
C GLU A 125 -14.27 0.91 6.11
N LEU A 126 -13.54 0.05 6.84
CA LEU A 126 -12.19 0.31 7.34
C LEU A 126 -11.11 -0.49 6.62
N GLU A 127 -11.51 -1.35 5.69
CA GLU A 127 -10.58 -2.12 4.87
C GLU A 127 -9.83 -1.18 3.92
N ARG A 128 -8.52 -1.44 3.80
CA ARG A 128 -7.66 -0.81 2.79
C ARG A 128 -7.40 -1.80 1.68
N SER A 129 -7.17 -1.29 0.47
CA SER A 129 -6.85 -2.08 -0.70
C SER A 129 -5.60 -2.94 -0.49
N VAL A 130 -5.43 -3.97 -1.33
CA VAL A 130 -4.24 -4.82 -1.34
C VAL A 130 -2.97 -3.99 -1.49
N ALA A 131 -2.97 -3.01 -2.40
CA ALA A 131 -1.83 -2.15 -2.64
C ALA A 131 -1.49 -1.33 -1.39
N GLU A 132 -2.47 -0.64 -0.78
CA GLU A 132 -2.24 0.17 0.42
C GLU A 132 -1.67 -0.66 1.58
N GLN A 133 -2.16 -1.88 1.79
CA GLN A 133 -1.63 -2.76 2.84
C GLN A 133 -0.20 -3.21 2.53
N ASN A 134 0.05 -3.72 1.32
CA ASN A 134 1.35 -4.29 0.98
C ASN A 134 2.45 -3.24 0.82
N GLN A 135 2.10 -1.99 0.47
CA GLN A 135 3.08 -0.90 0.38
C GLN A 135 3.75 -0.61 1.73
N VAL A 136 3.07 -0.84 2.86
CA VAL A 136 3.71 -0.73 4.18
C VAL A 136 4.83 -1.75 4.34
N CYS A 137 4.63 -2.98 3.84
CA CYS A 137 5.65 -4.01 3.86
C CYS A 137 6.82 -3.64 2.92
N PHE A 138 6.51 -3.11 1.74
CA PHE A 138 7.50 -2.72 0.74
C PHE A 138 8.33 -1.50 1.13
N ALA A 139 7.90 -0.73 2.12
CA ALA A 139 8.74 0.31 2.72
C ALA A 139 10.05 -0.25 3.28
N CYS A 140 10.11 -1.53 3.67
CA CYS A 140 11.33 -2.19 4.17
C CYS A 140 11.73 -3.43 3.37
N HIS A 141 10.76 -4.19 2.83
CA HIS A 141 11.00 -5.44 2.10
C HIS A 141 10.98 -5.23 0.59
N THR A 142 12.12 -5.41 -0.06
CA THR A 142 12.20 -5.18 -1.52
C THR A 142 11.67 -6.37 -2.33
N PRO A 143 10.98 -6.14 -3.45
CA PRO A 143 10.50 -7.20 -4.33
C PRO A 143 11.60 -8.19 -4.77
N ASP A 144 12.81 -7.70 -5.08
CA ASP A 144 13.94 -8.55 -5.48
C ASP A 144 14.32 -9.57 -4.41
N LYS A 145 14.44 -9.13 -3.15
CA LYS A 145 14.78 -10.02 -2.02
C LYS A 145 13.65 -10.99 -1.72
N LEU A 146 12.40 -10.53 -1.79
CA LEU A 146 11.23 -11.37 -1.59
C LEU A 146 11.14 -12.47 -2.65
N ARG A 147 11.32 -12.13 -3.94
CA ARG A 147 11.35 -13.09 -5.05
C ARG A 147 12.49 -14.08 -4.90
N ALA A 148 13.69 -13.64 -4.52
CA ALA A 148 14.82 -14.52 -4.27
C ALA A 148 14.55 -15.51 -3.12
N SER A 149 13.82 -15.07 -2.08
CA SER A 149 13.46 -15.95 -0.96
C SER A 149 12.37 -16.97 -1.31
N PHE A 150 11.38 -16.56 -2.10
CA PHE A 150 10.31 -17.42 -2.58
C PHE A 150 9.60 -16.76 -3.77
N TRP A 151 9.63 -17.42 -4.93
CA TRP A 151 9.16 -16.85 -6.19
C TRP A 151 7.68 -16.39 -6.15
N ALA A 152 6.84 -17.08 -5.36
CA ALA A 152 5.41 -16.82 -5.32
C ALA A 152 5.08 -15.41 -4.81
N HIS A 153 5.98 -14.73 -4.10
CA HIS A 153 5.74 -13.35 -3.67
C HIS A 153 5.40 -12.42 -4.85
N ASP A 154 6.11 -12.56 -5.97
CA ASP A 154 5.97 -11.68 -7.14
C ASP A 154 4.56 -11.78 -7.74
N THR A 155 4.05 -12.99 -7.91
CA THR A 155 2.72 -13.25 -8.48
C THR A 155 1.57 -12.82 -7.55
N HIS A 156 1.80 -12.79 -6.24
CA HIS A 156 0.74 -12.53 -5.24
C HIS A 156 0.74 -11.09 -4.71
N ALA A 157 1.88 -10.38 -4.77
CA ALA A 157 2.08 -9.05 -4.20
C ALA A 157 1.02 -8.02 -4.58
N MET A 158 0.42 -8.14 -5.77
CA MET A 158 -0.60 -7.21 -6.27
C MET A 158 -2.02 -7.81 -6.29
N LYS A 159 -2.20 -9.03 -5.80
CA LYS A 159 -3.47 -9.78 -5.89
C LYS A 159 -4.08 -10.10 -4.52
N MET A 160 -3.26 -10.13 -3.47
CA MET A 160 -3.70 -10.36 -2.10
C MET A 160 -2.78 -9.69 -1.09
N THR A 161 -3.23 -9.55 0.15
CA THR A 161 -2.41 -8.91 1.19
C THR A 161 -1.35 -9.89 1.69
N CYS A 162 -0.20 -9.39 2.16
CA CYS A 162 0.85 -10.24 2.76
C CYS A 162 0.29 -11.10 3.92
N THR A 163 -0.69 -10.56 4.65
CA THR A 163 -1.37 -11.23 5.77
C THR A 163 -2.38 -12.30 5.37
N ASN A 164 -2.60 -12.53 4.07
CA ASN A 164 -3.30 -13.75 3.63
C ASN A 164 -2.49 -15.02 3.96
N CYS A 165 -1.16 -14.92 4.06
CA CYS A 165 -0.28 -16.03 4.39
C CYS A 165 0.49 -15.78 5.71
N HIS A 166 0.92 -14.54 5.94
CA HIS A 166 1.79 -14.23 7.08
C HIS A 166 1.04 -13.81 8.34
N GLN A 167 1.56 -14.19 9.51
CA GLN A 167 1.11 -13.71 10.81
C GLN A 167 2.28 -13.18 11.64
N LEU A 168 2.36 -11.86 11.82
CA LEU A 168 3.55 -11.20 12.36
C LEU A 168 3.53 -11.05 13.88
N HIS A 169 2.35 -11.07 14.49
CA HIS A 169 2.16 -10.88 15.94
C HIS A 169 2.60 -12.13 16.74
N PRO A 170 2.07 -13.34 16.46
CA PRO A 170 2.42 -14.54 17.21
C PRO A 170 3.92 -14.85 17.13
N GLU A 171 4.41 -15.59 18.13
CA GLU A 171 5.81 -16.07 18.15
C GLU A 171 6.14 -16.92 16.91
N THR A 172 5.21 -17.78 16.55
CA THR A 172 5.34 -18.71 15.42
C THR A 172 4.65 -18.14 14.18
N GLU A 173 5.46 -17.77 13.19
CA GLU A 173 4.97 -17.30 11.88
C GLU A 173 4.64 -18.52 10.99
N PRO A 174 3.39 -18.68 10.50
CA PRO A 174 2.96 -19.90 9.81
C PRO A 174 3.78 -20.25 8.56
N MET A 175 4.19 -19.26 7.76
CA MET A 175 4.99 -19.53 6.57
C MET A 175 6.39 -20.02 6.94
N LYS A 176 6.98 -19.54 8.05
CA LYS A 176 8.26 -20.03 8.56
C LYS A 176 8.14 -21.42 9.18
N ALA A 177 7.07 -21.68 9.94
CA ALA A 177 6.87 -22.94 10.66
C ALA A 177 6.40 -24.10 9.77
N THR A 178 5.80 -23.80 8.61
CA THR A 178 5.37 -24.83 7.67
C THR A 178 6.54 -25.29 6.80
N GLU A 179 6.79 -26.60 6.79
CA GLU A 179 7.80 -27.22 5.95
C GLU A 179 7.58 -26.92 4.45
N PRO A 180 8.64 -26.69 3.65
CA PRO A 180 8.49 -26.30 2.25
C PRO A 180 7.55 -27.21 1.43
N LYS A 181 7.62 -28.53 1.63
CA LYS A 181 6.74 -29.49 0.96
C LYS A 181 5.26 -29.32 1.35
N GLN A 182 5.00 -28.98 2.61
CA GLN A 182 3.65 -28.78 3.13
C GLN A 182 3.05 -27.44 2.70
N ARG A 183 3.87 -26.44 2.35
CA ARG A 183 3.39 -25.16 1.81
C ARG A 183 2.61 -25.32 0.50
N VAL A 184 2.87 -26.36 -0.29
CA VAL A 184 2.12 -26.68 -1.51
C VAL A 184 0.62 -26.81 -1.23
N LYS A 185 0.25 -27.37 -0.07
CA LYS A 185 -1.15 -27.49 0.34
C LYS A 185 -1.85 -26.13 0.41
N LEU A 186 -1.15 -25.09 0.87
CA LEU A 186 -1.69 -23.72 0.94
C LEU A 186 -2.06 -23.20 -0.46
N CYS A 187 -1.21 -23.49 -1.45
CA CYS A 187 -1.44 -23.14 -2.85
C CYS A 187 -2.72 -23.81 -3.36
N VAL A 188 -2.80 -25.13 -3.20
CA VAL A 188 -3.95 -25.94 -3.66
C VAL A 188 -5.24 -25.51 -2.96
N ASP A 189 -5.23 -25.39 -1.63
CA ASP A 189 -6.41 -25.00 -0.85
C ASP A 189 -6.93 -23.61 -1.23
N CYS A 190 -6.03 -22.65 -1.48
CA CYS A 190 -6.43 -21.30 -1.84
C CYS A 190 -6.95 -21.24 -3.28
N HIS A 191 -6.19 -21.77 -4.24
CA HIS A 191 -6.58 -21.76 -5.66
C HIS A 191 -7.83 -22.59 -5.92
N SER A 192 -8.03 -23.73 -5.24
CA SER A 192 -9.27 -24.51 -5.36
C SER A 192 -10.49 -23.71 -4.92
N ARG A 193 -10.37 -22.93 -3.83
CA ARG A 193 -11.44 -22.02 -3.38
C ARG A 193 -11.69 -20.87 -4.34
N ILE A 194 -10.65 -20.35 -4.99
CA ILE A 194 -10.79 -19.32 -6.04
C ILE A 194 -11.55 -19.90 -7.22
N HIS A 195 -11.15 -21.06 -7.74
CA HIS A 195 -11.85 -21.74 -8.84
C HIS A 195 -13.31 -22.00 -8.51
N ALA A 196 -13.61 -22.57 -7.34
CA ALA A 196 -14.98 -22.83 -6.91
C ALA A 196 -15.86 -21.56 -6.85
N ARG A 197 -15.31 -20.45 -6.33
CA ARG A 197 -16.02 -19.16 -6.29
C ARG A 197 -16.26 -18.60 -7.68
N THR A 198 -15.27 -18.66 -8.56
CA THR A 198 -15.40 -18.20 -9.94
C THR A 198 -16.49 -18.96 -10.69
N THR A 199 -16.51 -20.29 -10.58
CA THR A 199 -17.56 -21.13 -11.20
C THR A 199 -18.94 -20.75 -10.69
N LYS A 200 -19.12 -20.66 -9.37
CA LYS A 200 -20.39 -20.25 -8.75
C LYS A 200 -20.86 -18.88 -9.25
N ASN A 201 -19.97 -17.88 -9.31
CA ASN A 201 -20.32 -16.55 -9.80
C ASN A 201 -20.77 -16.56 -11.27
N ILE A 202 -20.17 -17.41 -12.11
CA ILE A 202 -20.55 -17.57 -13.51
C ILE A 202 -21.94 -18.21 -13.64
N GLU A 203 -22.23 -19.22 -12.82
CA GLU A 203 -23.56 -19.87 -12.77
C GLU A 203 -24.63 -18.88 -12.33
N GLU A 204 -24.42 -18.16 -11.23
CA GLU A 204 -25.36 -17.13 -10.74
C GLU A 204 -25.59 -15.99 -11.74
N ALA A 205 -24.59 -15.65 -12.56
CA ALA A 205 -24.71 -14.65 -13.62
C ALA A 205 -25.51 -15.17 -14.83
N LYS A 206 -25.48 -16.48 -15.11
CA LYS A 206 -26.31 -17.11 -16.14
C LYS A 206 -27.77 -17.19 -15.70
N ASP A 207 -28.03 -17.49 -14.43
CA ASP A 207 -29.39 -17.62 -13.89
C ASP A 207 -30.14 -16.27 -13.75
N LYS A 208 -29.41 -15.15 -13.79
CA LYS A 208 -29.97 -13.79 -13.74
C LYS A 208 -30.25 -13.18 -15.12
N LYS A 209 -30.02 -13.93 -16.20
CA LYS A 209 -30.24 -13.51 -17.59
C LYS A 209 -31.40 -14.27 -18.20
#